data_AF-A0A660MLM0-F1
#
_entry.id   AF-A0A660MLM0-F1
#
_cell.length_a   1.000
_cell.length_b   1.000
_cell.length_c   1.000
_cell.angle_alpha   90.00
_cell.angle_beta   90.00
_cell.angle_gamma   90.00
#
_symmetry.space_group_name_H-M   'P 1'
#
loop_
_entity.id
_entity.type
_entity.pdbx_description
1 polymer ?
#
loop_
_entity_poly.entity_id
_entity_poly.type
_entity_poly.pdbx_seq_one_letter_code
_entity_poly.pdbx_strand_id
1 'polypeptide(L)'
;MPDYLRPAITRELAPVLKQAGFTRSKPAHFLRADGNILHSIALIRSRYGGDNLMLAYRIGLLCDPLLDIDNQPAGLGDIIQNRGWYVATEKDAQQSLAAIRDDCIAHILPWLAAHNSIPAYLAAQPDPKQRSNADDLAYSIARLCDGEDPAIIRRDCTHLADPTHYWEITTHETVLMQHALALVAAIDAGVWQPLLARWATENRRHYRL
;
A
#
# COMPACT_ATOMS: atom_id res chain seq x y z
N MET A 1 21.13 -3.93 7.49
CA MET A 1 21.38 -3.28 6.18
C MET A 1 22.81 -2.76 6.23
N PRO A 2 23.65 -2.96 5.20
CA PRO A 2 25.04 -2.47 5.24
C PRO A 2 25.09 -0.96 5.49
N ASP A 3 26.08 -0.50 6.27
CA ASP A 3 26.17 0.89 6.73
C ASP A 3 26.24 1.91 5.58
N TYR A 4 26.86 1.52 4.46
CA TYR A 4 26.98 2.35 3.26
C TYR A 4 25.67 2.51 2.46
N LEU A 5 24.69 1.61 2.62
CA LEU A 5 23.48 1.65 1.78
C LEU A 5 22.56 2.81 2.18
N ARG A 6 22.49 3.17 3.47
CA ARG A 6 21.63 4.26 3.94
C ARG A 6 22.10 5.63 3.42
N PRO A 7 23.39 6.00 3.50
CA PRO A 7 23.93 7.19 2.84
C PRO A 7 23.69 7.17 1.32
N ALA A 8 23.93 6.03 0.66
CA ALA A 8 23.76 5.91 -0.78
C ALA A 8 22.30 6.14 -1.23
N ILE A 9 21.31 5.55 -0.54
CA ILE A 9 19.87 5.83 -0.78
C ILE A 9 19.57 7.31 -0.63
N THR A 10 20.15 7.95 0.39
CA THR A 10 19.95 9.38 0.67
C THR A 10 20.52 10.27 -0.42
N ARG A 11 21.63 9.86 -1.05
CA ARG A 11 22.31 10.61 -2.11
C ARG A 11 21.65 10.39 -3.47
N GLU A 12 21.37 9.14 -3.84
CA GLU A 12 20.99 8.79 -5.21
C GLU A 12 19.47 8.78 -5.44
N LEU A 13 18.70 8.22 -4.50
CA LEU A 13 17.28 7.93 -4.71
C LEU A 13 16.37 8.96 -4.02
N ALA A 14 16.70 9.35 -2.79
CA ALA A 14 15.86 10.27 -2.02
C ALA A 14 15.60 11.63 -2.70
N PRO A 15 16.56 12.26 -3.42
CA PRO A 15 16.28 13.53 -4.11
C PRO A 15 15.23 13.40 -5.21
N VAL A 16 15.31 12.32 -6.00
CA VAL A 16 14.37 12.04 -7.10
C VAL A 16 12.97 11.78 -6.55
N LEU A 17 12.86 10.94 -5.52
CA LEU A 17 11.57 10.64 -4.90
C LEU A 17 10.98 11.87 -4.19
N LYS A 18 11.82 12.69 -3.54
CA LYS A 18 11.38 13.96 -2.95
C LYS A 18 10.85 14.93 -4.00
N GLN A 19 11.51 15.05 -5.14
CA GLN A 19 11.03 15.87 -6.25
C GLN A 19 9.68 15.38 -6.79
N ALA A 20 9.44 14.07 -6.74
CA ALA A 20 8.15 13.46 -7.08
C ALA A 20 7.09 13.53 -5.96
N GLY A 21 7.36 14.25 -4.87
CA GLY A 21 6.42 14.47 -3.76
C GLY A 21 6.42 13.38 -2.68
N PHE A 22 7.38 12.45 -2.69
CA PHE A 22 7.46 11.43 -1.64
C PHE A 22 8.19 11.94 -0.39
N THR A 23 7.65 11.57 0.76
CA THR A 23 8.26 11.71 2.08
C THR A 23 8.92 10.40 2.48
N ARG A 24 10.14 10.47 3.02
CA ARG A 24 10.86 9.30 3.53
C ARG A 24 10.34 8.90 4.91
N SER A 25 9.55 7.83 4.99
CA SER A 25 8.97 7.32 6.24
C SER A 25 9.95 6.46 7.03
N LYS A 26 10.78 5.66 6.33
CA LYS A 26 11.81 4.78 6.89
C LYS A 26 13.11 4.87 6.06
N PRO A 27 14.25 4.34 6.53
CA PRO A 27 15.52 4.45 5.80
C PRO A 27 15.46 4.02 4.33
N ALA A 28 14.61 3.05 4.00
CA ALA A 28 14.50 2.50 2.66
C ALA A 28 13.07 2.60 2.10
N HIS A 29 12.23 3.47 2.66
CA HIS A 29 10.80 3.52 2.35
C HIS A 29 10.32 4.96 2.20
N PHE A 30 9.60 5.19 1.13
CA PHE A 30 9.12 6.48 0.68
C PHE A 30 7.63 6.39 0.42
N LEU A 31 6.88 7.38 0.90
CA LEU A 31 5.43 7.43 0.82
C LEU A 31 4.98 8.75 0.21
N ARG A 32 3.90 8.73 -0.58
CA ARG A 32 3.23 9.94 -1.09
C ARG A 32 1.73 9.74 -1.00
N ALA A 33 1.01 10.73 -0.49
CA ALA A 33 -0.44 10.75 -0.54
C ALA A 33 -0.93 11.56 -1.74
N ASP A 34 -1.84 11.00 -2.53
CA ASP A 34 -2.58 11.68 -3.60
C ASP A 34 -4.09 11.49 -3.32
N GLY A 35 -4.71 12.48 -2.68
CA GLY A 35 -6.08 12.31 -2.17
C GLY A 35 -6.16 11.14 -1.19
N ASN A 36 -7.10 10.21 -1.37
CA ASN A 36 -7.20 9.01 -0.54
C ASN A 36 -6.25 7.88 -0.96
N ILE A 37 -5.45 8.06 -2.02
CA ILE A 37 -4.48 7.05 -2.44
C ILE A 37 -3.14 7.28 -1.74
N LEU A 38 -2.57 6.19 -1.23
CA LEU A 38 -1.19 6.13 -0.75
C LEU A 38 -0.32 5.43 -1.79
N HIS A 39 0.70 6.11 -2.28
CA HIS A 39 1.79 5.48 -3.01
C HIS A 39 2.93 5.14 -2.07
N SER A 40 3.51 3.96 -2.24
CA SER A 40 4.66 3.50 -1.47
C SER A 40 5.73 2.96 -2.40
N ILE A 41 6.97 3.37 -2.17
CA ILE A 41 8.18 2.81 -2.79
C ILE A 41 9.12 2.38 -1.68
N ALA A 42 9.46 1.10 -1.64
CA ALA A 42 10.34 0.51 -0.65
C ALA A 42 11.46 -0.30 -1.31
N LEU A 43 12.67 -0.18 -0.74
CA LEU A 43 13.78 -1.07 -1.05
C LEU A 43 13.84 -2.16 0.02
N ILE A 44 13.71 -3.40 -0.42
CA ILE A 44 13.71 -4.58 0.45
C ILE A 44 14.88 -5.50 0.07
N ARG A 45 15.45 -6.19 1.06
CA ARG A 45 16.45 -7.23 0.79
C ARG A 45 15.75 -8.56 0.57
N SER A 46 16.36 -9.43 -0.24
CA SER A 46 15.86 -10.79 -0.39
C SER A 46 15.79 -11.50 0.97
N ARG A 47 14.61 -12.04 1.29
CA ARG A 47 14.38 -12.89 2.47
C ARG A 47 15.13 -14.22 2.42
N TYR A 48 15.63 -14.61 1.25
CA TYR A 48 16.33 -15.88 1.01
C TYR A 48 17.86 -15.77 1.18
N GLY A 49 18.37 -14.72 1.83
CA GLY A 49 19.77 -14.65 2.27
C GLY A 49 20.79 -14.22 1.20
N GLY A 50 20.39 -13.40 0.22
CA GLY A 50 21.31 -12.89 -0.81
C GLY A 50 21.61 -11.39 -0.70
N ASP A 51 22.66 -10.94 -1.39
CA ASP A 51 23.01 -9.53 -1.55
C ASP A 51 22.18 -8.82 -2.63
N ASN A 52 20.98 -9.33 -2.90
CA ASN A 52 20.05 -8.73 -3.84
C ASN A 52 19.20 -7.66 -3.14
N LEU A 53 19.14 -6.51 -3.79
CA LEU A 53 18.20 -5.44 -3.51
C LEU A 53 16.99 -5.61 -4.42
N MET A 54 15.80 -5.52 -3.84
CA MET A 54 14.55 -5.56 -4.57
C MET A 54 13.81 -4.23 -4.36
N LEU A 55 13.09 -3.81 -5.39
CA LEU A 55 12.28 -2.60 -5.35
C LEU A 55 10.82 -3.03 -5.32
N ALA A 56 10.13 -2.70 -4.24
CA ALA A 56 8.70 -2.87 -4.09
C ALA A 56 8.02 -1.53 -4.27
N TYR A 57 6.99 -1.47 -5.10
CA TYR A 57 6.11 -0.32 -5.18
C TYR A 57 4.65 -0.76 -5.19
N ARG A 58 3.80 0.06 -4.59
CA ARG A 58 2.40 -0.28 -4.31
C ARG A 58 1.52 0.97 -4.23
N ILE A 59 0.23 0.74 -4.42
CA ILE A 59 -0.83 1.69 -4.12
C ILE A 59 -1.70 1.13 -2.98
N GLY A 60 -2.13 1.97 -2.07
CA GLY A 60 -3.01 1.61 -0.96
C GLY A 60 -4.05 2.69 -0.73
N LEU A 61 -5.02 2.40 0.14
CA LEU A 61 -6.10 3.33 0.44
C LEU A 61 -5.91 3.93 1.83
N LEU A 62 -5.80 5.24 1.93
CA LEU A 62 -5.57 5.91 3.22
C LEU A 62 -6.75 5.78 4.18
N CYS A 63 -7.98 5.63 3.68
CA CYS A 63 -9.14 5.37 4.53
C CYS A 63 -9.30 3.89 4.89
N ASP A 64 -8.40 2.99 4.48
CA ASP A 64 -8.39 1.61 4.97
C ASP A 64 -7.82 1.55 6.39
N PRO A 65 -8.61 1.16 7.42
CA PRO A 65 -8.11 1.06 8.79
C PRO A 65 -7.11 -0.08 9.00
N LEU A 66 -7.00 -1.01 8.05
CA LEU A 66 -6.04 -2.12 8.06
C LEU A 66 -4.79 -1.82 7.24
N LEU A 67 -4.64 -0.59 6.73
CA LEU A 67 -3.51 -0.20 5.90
C LEU A 67 -2.19 -0.47 6.60
N ASP A 68 -1.45 -1.45 6.11
CA ASP A 68 -0.10 -1.78 6.55
C ASP A 68 0.89 -1.57 5.39
N ILE A 69 1.85 -0.67 5.59
CA ILE A 69 2.90 -0.41 4.60
C ILE A 69 4.05 -1.41 4.68
N ASP A 70 4.11 -2.28 5.68
CA ASP A 70 5.16 -3.29 5.86
C ASP A 70 4.73 -4.66 5.35
N ASN A 71 3.51 -5.07 5.69
CA ASN A 71 2.92 -6.31 5.21
C ASN A 71 1.81 -5.96 4.22
N GLN A 72 1.92 -6.47 2.99
CA GLN A 72 0.91 -6.50 1.91
C GLN A 72 -0.28 -5.52 2.03
N PRO A 73 -0.46 -4.56 1.12
CA PRO A 73 -1.78 -3.97 0.99
C PRO A 73 -2.72 -5.00 0.36
N ALA A 74 -3.86 -5.16 1.02
CA ALA A 74 -5.16 -5.30 0.40
C ALA A 74 -5.22 -4.63 -1.00
N GLY A 75 -5.28 -5.47 -2.03
CA GLY A 75 -5.49 -5.08 -3.42
C GLY A 75 -4.29 -4.47 -4.15
N LEU A 76 -3.91 -5.11 -5.27
CA LEU A 76 -2.64 -4.99 -6.02
C LEU A 76 -1.43 -5.47 -5.23
N GLY A 77 -1.19 -6.77 -5.28
CA GLY A 77 0.00 -7.41 -4.71
C GLY A 77 1.29 -6.66 -5.06
N ASP A 78 2.23 -6.64 -4.10
CA ASP A 78 3.50 -5.95 -4.23
C ASP A 78 4.15 -6.21 -5.60
N ILE A 79 4.36 -5.15 -6.40
CA ILE A 79 5.19 -5.28 -7.59
C ILE A 79 6.65 -5.26 -7.12
N ILE A 80 7.15 -6.45 -6.83
CA ILE A 80 8.54 -6.66 -6.42
C ILE A 80 9.37 -6.89 -7.68
N GLN A 81 10.20 -5.91 -8.02
CA GLN A 81 11.20 -6.07 -9.06
C GLN A 81 12.52 -6.57 -8.48
N ASN A 82 13.06 -7.60 -9.13
CA ASN A 82 14.42 -8.08 -8.93
C ASN A 82 15.10 -8.15 -10.31
N ARG A 83 16.00 -7.21 -10.58
CA ARG A 83 16.72 -7.11 -11.86
C ARG A 83 18.24 -7.32 -11.72
N GLY A 84 18.65 -8.13 -10.73
CA GLY A 84 20.08 -8.33 -10.45
C GLY A 84 20.73 -7.07 -9.87
N TRP A 85 20.00 -6.36 -9.00
CA TRP A 85 20.56 -5.25 -8.24
C TRP A 85 21.29 -5.81 -7.02
N TYR A 86 22.61 -5.69 -7.01
CA TYR A 86 23.47 -6.23 -5.97
C TYR A 86 23.95 -5.15 -4.99
N VAL A 87 24.13 -5.54 -3.74
CA VAL A 87 24.61 -4.69 -2.64
C VAL A 87 25.67 -5.43 -1.80
N ALA A 88 26.52 -6.23 -2.45
CA ALA A 88 27.63 -6.92 -1.78
C ALA A 88 28.72 -5.92 -1.37
N THR A 89 29.03 -4.97 -2.24
CA THR A 89 29.97 -3.87 -1.98
C THR A 89 29.31 -2.50 -2.09
N GLU A 90 30.00 -1.46 -1.61
CA GLU A 90 29.56 -0.06 -1.77
C GLU A 90 29.45 0.33 -3.25
N LYS A 91 30.37 -0.15 -4.09
CA LYS A 91 30.34 0.11 -5.53
C LYS A 91 29.12 -0.54 -6.20
N ASP A 92 28.81 -1.78 -5.84
CA ASP A 92 27.64 -2.49 -6.36
C ASP A 92 26.36 -1.76 -5.94
N ALA A 93 26.29 -1.34 -4.67
CA ALA A 93 25.15 -0.60 -4.16
C ALA A 93 24.96 0.74 -4.89
N GLN A 94 26.04 1.46 -5.20
CA GLN A 94 25.95 2.70 -5.96
C GLN A 94 25.43 2.46 -7.39
N GLN A 95 25.94 1.44 -8.09
CA GLN A 95 25.49 1.09 -9.44
C GLN A 95 24.02 0.64 -9.44
N SER A 96 23.64 -0.22 -8.49
CA SER A 96 22.27 -0.69 -8.31
C SER A 96 21.31 0.45 -8.00
N LEU A 97 21.68 1.37 -7.11
CA LEU A 97 20.84 2.53 -6.78
C LEU A 97 20.71 3.51 -7.93
N ALA A 98 21.74 3.70 -8.75
CA ALA A 98 21.63 4.48 -9.98
C ALA A 98 20.65 3.83 -10.97
N ALA A 99 20.74 2.51 -11.18
CA ALA A 99 19.81 1.77 -12.04
C ALA A 99 18.36 1.81 -11.51
N ILE A 100 18.18 1.68 -10.19
CA ILE A 100 16.88 1.81 -9.52
C ILE A 100 16.31 3.22 -9.68
N ARG A 101 17.15 4.25 -9.53
CA ARG A 101 16.74 5.65 -9.72
C ARG A 101 16.23 5.86 -11.14
N ASP A 102 16.96 5.34 -12.13
CA ASP A 102 16.58 5.48 -13.54
C ASP A 102 15.29 4.70 -13.86
N ASP A 103 15.11 3.49 -13.29
CA ASP A 103 13.86 2.72 -13.41
C ASP A 103 12.68 3.42 -12.72
N CYS A 104 12.92 4.05 -11.56
CA CYS A 104 11.92 4.87 -10.88
C CYS A 104 11.42 6.01 -11.78
N ILE A 105 12.34 6.74 -12.42
CA ILE A 105 12.01 7.87 -13.29
C ILE A 105 11.29 7.39 -14.55
N ALA A 106 11.81 6.35 -15.19
CA ALA A 106 11.33 5.91 -16.50
C ALA A 106 10.00 5.13 -16.43
N HIS A 107 9.74 4.41 -15.34
CA HIS A 107 8.66 3.43 -15.30
C HIS A 107 7.76 3.56 -14.08
N ILE A 108 8.31 3.65 -12.87
CA ILE A 108 7.52 3.51 -11.64
C ILE A 108 6.76 4.79 -11.32
N LEU A 109 7.42 5.95 -11.37
CA LEU A 109 6.75 7.23 -11.10
C LEU A 109 5.63 7.52 -12.10
N PRO A 110 5.80 7.31 -13.42
CA PRO A 110 4.69 7.39 -14.37
C PRO A 110 3.54 6.42 -14.05
N TRP A 111 3.85 5.17 -13.70
CA TRP A 111 2.83 4.18 -13.34
C TRP A 111 2.04 4.61 -12.10
N LEU A 112 2.72 5.04 -11.04
CA LEU A 112 2.06 5.55 -9.82
C LEU A 112 1.23 6.81 -10.10
N ALA A 113 1.71 7.71 -10.96
CA ALA A 113 0.94 8.88 -11.36
C ALA A 113 -0.35 8.52 -12.11
N ALA A 114 -0.36 7.43 -12.87
CA ALA A 114 -1.57 6.92 -13.54
C ALA A 114 -2.56 6.23 -12.57
N HIS A 115 -2.12 5.86 -11.36
CA HIS A 115 -2.93 5.15 -10.36
C HIS A 115 -3.18 6.00 -9.10
N ASN A 116 -3.38 7.31 -9.26
CA ASN A 116 -3.52 8.28 -8.18
C ASN A 116 -4.99 8.57 -7.76
N SER A 117 -5.95 7.74 -8.19
CA SER A 117 -7.37 7.94 -7.91
C SER A 117 -8.06 6.63 -7.52
N ILE A 118 -9.20 6.72 -6.85
CA ILE A 118 -10.02 5.57 -6.45
C ILE A 118 -10.50 4.75 -7.66
N PRO A 119 -11.02 5.37 -8.75
CA PRO A 119 -11.32 4.63 -9.98
C PRO A 119 -10.13 3.86 -10.53
N ALA A 120 -8.94 4.47 -10.56
CA ALA A 120 -7.73 3.82 -11.05
C ALA A 120 -7.26 2.69 -10.12
N TYR A 121 -7.39 2.88 -8.81
CA TYR A 121 -7.15 1.83 -7.81
C TYR A 121 -8.06 0.63 -8.08
N LEU A 122 -9.38 0.85 -8.20
CA LEU A 122 -10.37 -0.20 -8.48
C LEU A 122 -10.12 -0.90 -9.83
N ALA A 123 -9.80 -0.13 -10.89
CA ALA A 123 -9.54 -0.66 -12.22
C ALA A 123 -8.28 -1.55 -12.29
N ALA A 124 -7.35 -1.37 -11.35
CA ALA A 124 -6.13 -2.15 -11.27
C ALA A 124 -6.29 -3.40 -10.36
N GLN A 125 -7.41 -3.55 -9.63
CA GLN A 125 -7.72 -4.74 -8.82
C GLN A 125 -8.06 -6.06 -9.55
N PRO A 126 -8.47 -6.13 -10.84
CA PRO A 126 -8.84 -7.41 -11.44
C PRO A 126 -7.59 -8.21 -11.85
N ASP A 127 -7.00 -8.94 -10.90
CA ASP A 127 -6.10 -10.06 -11.19
C ASP A 127 -6.77 -11.39 -10.82
N PRO A 128 -7.20 -12.20 -11.80
CA PRO A 128 -7.82 -13.51 -11.55
C PRO A 128 -6.85 -14.56 -10.96
N LYS A 129 -5.57 -14.24 -10.75
CA LYS A 129 -4.58 -15.08 -10.06
C LYS A 129 -4.36 -14.69 -8.60
N GLN A 130 -4.99 -13.61 -8.13
CA GLN A 130 -4.94 -13.18 -6.73
C GLN A 130 -6.11 -13.76 -5.95
N ARG A 131 -5.94 -13.87 -4.63
CA ARG A 131 -7.02 -14.25 -3.69
C ARG A 131 -8.21 -13.31 -3.98
N SER A 132 -9.44 -13.83 -3.98
CA SER A 132 -10.62 -13.02 -4.25
C SER A 132 -10.63 -11.76 -3.37
N ASN A 133 -10.43 -10.58 -3.97
CA ASN A 133 -10.49 -9.29 -3.26
C ASN A 133 -11.93 -8.89 -2.89
N ALA A 134 -12.94 -9.72 -3.22
CA ALA A 134 -14.33 -9.49 -2.81
C ALA A 134 -14.47 -9.52 -1.28
N ASP A 135 -13.57 -10.23 -0.59
CA ASP A 135 -13.52 -10.31 0.87
C ASP A 135 -12.48 -9.34 1.47
N ASP A 136 -12.19 -8.23 0.77
CA ASP A 136 -11.26 -7.21 1.21
C ASP A 136 -12.02 -5.95 1.66
N LEU A 137 -11.76 -5.53 2.89
CA LEU A 137 -12.35 -4.31 3.44
C LEU A 137 -11.90 -3.06 2.65
N ALA A 138 -10.65 -3.01 2.18
CA ALA A 138 -10.16 -1.87 1.40
C ALA A 138 -10.90 -1.75 0.06
N TYR A 139 -11.21 -2.88 -0.57
CA TYR A 139 -11.99 -2.91 -1.82
C TYR A 139 -13.42 -2.41 -1.60
N SER A 140 -14.07 -2.83 -0.51
CA SER A 140 -15.40 -2.35 -0.11
C SER A 140 -15.41 -0.84 0.14
N ILE A 141 -14.40 -0.31 0.86
CA ILE A 141 -14.25 1.13 1.11
C ILE A 141 -14.02 1.89 -0.20
N ALA A 142 -13.17 1.38 -1.09
CA ALA A 142 -12.91 2.01 -2.38
C ALA A 142 -14.18 2.12 -3.23
N ARG A 143 -14.97 1.05 -3.34
CA ARG A 143 -16.27 1.07 -4.03
C ARG A 143 -17.26 2.06 -3.41
N LEU A 144 -17.32 2.11 -2.07
CA LEU A 144 -18.16 3.07 -1.36
C LEU A 144 -17.77 4.53 -1.70
N CYS A 145 -16.46 4.81 -1.73
CA CYS A 145 -15.96 6.12 -2.13
C CYS A 145 -16.18 6.44 -3.61
N ASP A 146 -16.27 5.43 -4.48
CA ASP A 146 -16.57 5.58 -5.91
C ASP A 146 -18.07 5.71 -6.21
N GLY A 147 -18.92 5.69 -5.17
CA GLY A 147 -20.36 5.91 -5.28
C GLY A 147 -21.20 4.64 -5.41
N GLU A 148 -20.64 3.47 -5.11
CA GLU A 148 -21.42 2.23 -4.98
C GLU A 148 -22.52 2.37 -3.93
N ASP A 149 -23.65 1.70 -4.14
CA ASP A 149 -24.78 1.70 -3.20
C ASP A 149 -24.31 1.24 -1.79
N PRO A 150 -24.47 2.08 -0.75
CA PRO A 150 -24.12 1.71 0.61
C PRO A 150 -24.80 0.42 1.10
N ALA A 151 -25.98 0.06 0.58
CA ALA A 151 -26.64 -1.20 0.93
C ALA A 151 -25.90 -2.44 0.41
N ILE A 152 -25.18 -2.33 -0.71
CA ILE A 152 -24.29 -3.39 -1.22
C ILE A 152 -23.08 -3.49 -0.31
N ILE A 153 -22.42 -2.37 -0.03
CA ILE A 153 -21.24 -2.33 0.83
C ILE A 153 -21.54 -2.83 2.24
N ARG A 154 -22.71 -2.48 2.79
CA ARG A 154 -23.18 -3.00 4.08
C ARG A 154 -23.23 -4.53 4.08
N ARG A 155 -23.73 -5.14 3.02
CA ARG A 155 -23.84 -6.60 2.89
C ARG A 155 -22.47 -7.26 2.81
N ASP A 156 -21.57 -6.70 2.00
CA ASP A 156 -20.20 -7.18 1.85
C ASP A 156 -19.46 -7.10 3.21
N CYS A 157 -19.62 -5.98 3.94
CA CYS A 157 -19.04 -5.82 5.28
C CYS A 157 -19.70 -6.71 6.34
N THR A 158 -21.00 -7.01 6.22
CA THR A 158 -21.69 -7.96 7.11
C THR A 158 -21.16 -9.38 6.89
N HIS A 159 -20.91 -9.76 5.64
CA HIS A 159 -20.27 -11.03 5.29
C HIS A 159 -18.85 -11.08 5.88
N LEU A 160 -18.05 -10.02 5.71
CA LEU A 160 -16.71 -9.94 6.30
C LEU A 160 -16.70 -10.06 7.83
N ALA A 161 -17.74 -9.56 8.49
CA ALA A 161 -17.88 -9.59 9.93
C ALA A 161 -18.36 -10.94 10.49
N ASP A 162 -18.79 -11.89 9.65
CA ASP A 162 -19.35 -13.15 10.10
C ASP A 162 -18.23 -14.18 10.41
N PRO A 163 -18.06 -14.59 11.68
CA PRO A 163 -17.00 -15.51 12.08
C PRO A 163 -17.10 -16.88 11.42
N THR A 164 -18.27 -17.27 10.89
CA THR A 164 -18.47 -18.58 10.24
C THR A 164 -17.77 -18.70 8.88
N HIS A 165 -17.31 -17.59 8.30
CA HIS A 165 -16.54 -17.58 7.06
C HIS A 165 -15.04 -17.83 7.24
N TYR A 166 -14.59 -17.92 8.49
CA TYR A 166 -13.18 -18.13 8.81
C TYR A 166 -12.93 -19.55 9.29
N TRP A 167 -11.98 -20.22 8.66
CA TRP A 167 -11.48 -21.53 9.12
C TRP A 167 -10.83 -21.44 10.51
N GLU A 168 -10.10 -20.36 10.75
CA GLU A 168 -9.45 -20.03 12.02
C GLU A 168 -9.53 -18.51 12.21
N ILE A 169 -9.85 -18.07 13.44
CA ILE A 169 -9.93 -16.65 13.77
C ILE A 169 -8.64 -16.26 14.48
N THR A 170 -7.78 -15.50 13.79
CA THR A 170 -6.57 -14.93 14.39
C THR A 170 -6.82 -13.48 14.82
N THR A 171 -5.78 -12.81 15.32
CA THR A 171 -5.81 -11.38 15.60
C THR A 171 -6.17 -10.56 14.36
N HIS A 172 -5.71 -10.96 13.17
CA HIS A 172 -5.99 -10.23 11.94
C HIS A 172 -7.49 -10.26 11.60
N GLU A 173 -8.09 -11.45 11.55
CA GLU A 173 -9.53 -11.62 11.27
C GLU A 173 -10.38 -10.91 12.32
N THR A 174 -9.96 -10.93 13.60
CA THR A 174 -10.66 -10.21 14.67
C THR A 174 -10.72 -8.70 14.40
N VAL A 175 -9.59 -8.10 14.02
CA VAL A 175 -9.51 -6.65 13.75
C VAL A 175 -10.27 -6.30 12.46
N LEU A 176 -10.19 -7.15 11.43
CA LEU A 176 -10.96 -6.99 10.19
C LEU A 176 -12.47 -7.01 10.47
N MET A 177 -12.98 -8.01 11.20
CA MET A 177 -14.40 -8.10 11.56
C MET A 177 -14.86 -6.86 12.34
N GLN A 178 -14.04 -6.36 13.28
CA GLN A 178 -14.36 -5.14 14.05
C GLN A 178 -14.50 -3.91 13.15
N HIS A 179 -13.58 -3.70 12.21
CA HIS A 179 -13.66 -2.56 11.30
C HIS A 179 -14.80 -2.70 10.28
N ALA A 180 -15.09 -3.92 9.80
CA ALA A 180 -16.23 -4.20 8.96
C ALA A 180 -17.56 -3.86 9.67
N LEU A 181 -17.72 -4.30 10.93
CA LEU A 181 -18.88 -3.93 11.76
C LEU A 181 -18.99 -2.43 12.01
N ALA A 182 -17.86 -1.75 12.23
CA ALA A 182 -17.84 -0.30 12.38
C ALA A 182 -18.33 0.42 11.12
N LEU A 183 -17.94 -0.07 9.93
CA LEU A 183 -18.41 0.47 8.65
C LEU A 183 -19.91 0.19 8.43
N VAL A 184 -20.40 -1.01 8.75
CA VAL A 184 -21.85 -1.34 8.73
C VAL A 184 -22.63 -0.37 9.59
N ALA A 185 -22.23 -0.19 10.86
CA ALA A 185 -22.92 0.71 11.78
C ALA A 185 -22.93 2.17 11.28
N ALA A 186 -21.82 2.62 10.66
CA ALA A 186 -21.75 3.97 10.11
C ALA A 186 -22.59 4.13 8.84
N ILE A 187 -22.71 3.09 8.00
CA ILE A 187 -23.62 3.09 6.85
C ILE A 187 -25.08 3.18 7.32
N ASP A 188 -25.48 2.35 8.29
CA ASP A 188 -26.85 2.34 8.82
C ASP A 188 -27.23 3.67 9.46
N ALA A 189 -26.27 4.34 10.10
CA ALA A 189 -26.47 5.66 10.68
C ALA A 189 -26.30 6.83 9.68
N GLY A 190 -25.94 6.56 8.41
CA GLY A 190 -25.72 7.59 7.39
C GLY A 190 -24.49 8.48 7.64
N VAL A 191 -23.50 8.00 8.40
CA VAL A 191 -22.31 8.73 8.85
C VAL A 191 -20.99 8.05 8.45
N TRP A 192 -21.00 7.32 7.33
CA TRP A 192 -19.81 6.64 6.83
C TRP A 192 -18.73 7.61 6.33
N GLN A 193 -19.07 8.77 5.72
CA GLN A 193 -18.02 9.71 5.27
C GLN A 193 -17.15 10.22 6.44
N PRO A 194 -17.71 10.67 7.59
CA PRO A 194 -16.91 11.01 8.76
C PRO A 194 -16.02 9.87 9.28
N LEU A 195 -16.50 8.62 9.25
CA LEU A 195 -15.71 7.45 9.65
C LEU A 195 -14.47 7.27 8.75
N LEU A 196 -14.68 7.28 7.44
CA LEU A 196 -13.59 7.13 6.47
C LEU A 196 -12.58 8.29 6.55
N ALA A 197 -13.06 9.52 6.76
CA ALA A 197 -12.21 10.68 6.96
C ALA A 197 -11.35 10.57 8.23
N ARG A 198 -11.90 9.99 9.30
CA ARG A 198 -11.16 9.72 10.54
C ARG A 198 -10.05 8.70 10.29
N TRP A 199 -10.35 7.57 9.65
CA TRP A 199 -9.34 6.55 9.31
C TRP A 199 -8.24 7.14 8.40
N ALA A 200 -8.62 7.93 7.39
CA ALA A 200 -7.67 8.65 6.54
C ALA A 200 -6.75 9.61 7.30
N THR A 201 -7.27 10.26 8.34
CA THR A 201 -6.50 11.17 9.21
C THR A 201 -5.57 10.39 10.13
N GLU A 202 -6.04 9.28 10.70
CA GLU A 202 -5.24 8.40 11.55
C GLU A 202 -4.05 7.81 10.78
N ASN A 203 -4.28 7.33 9.56
CA ASN A 203 -3.21 6.81 8.71
C ASN A 203 -2.22 7.88 8.27
N ARG A 204 -2.68 9.08 7.90
CA ARG A 204 -1.77 10.22 7.63
C ARG A 204 -0.89 10.52 8.82
N ARG A 205 -1.47 10.57 10.01
CA ARG A 205 -0.72 10.80 11.25
C ARG A 205 0.26 9.68 11.54
N HIS A 206 -0.16 8.43 11.38
CA HIS A 206 0.68 7.26 11.62
C HIS A 206 1.89 7.24 10.68
N TYR A 207 1.68 7.55 9.40
CA TYR A 207 2.71 7.55 8.36
C TYR A 207 3.44 8.87 8.15
N ARG A 208 3.05 9.92 8.89
CA ARG A 208 3.64 11.27 8.84
C ARG A 208 3.57 11.89 7.43
N LEU A 209 2.39 11.79 6.83
CA LEU A 209 2.05 12.34 5.51
C LEU A 209 1.37 13.70 5.62
#